data_AF-A0A1V2R180-F1
#
_entry.id   AF-A0A1V2R180-F1
#
_cell.length_a   1.000
_cell.length_b   1.000
_cell.length_c   1.000
_cell.angle_alpha   90.00
_cell.angle_beta   90.00
_cell.angle_gamma   90.00
#
_symmetry.space_group_name_H-M   'P 1'
#
loop_
_entity.id
_entity.type
_entity.pdbx_description
1 polymer ?
#
loop_
_entity_poly.entity_id
_entity_poly.type
_entity_poly.pdbx_seq_one_letter_code
_entity_poly.pdbx_strand_id
1 'polypeptide(L)'
;MNRTSLAIMITSIFMINPAQAAVPEAHEFNAINIFTRDTVIKNLKKDHPRLLMNEEDIKSIKAQAKSDEGMKKLVDEVVRRAEESLKEPVIHYKLTGNDASPSLLDTSRKAIKIILDNAFSWQITGDVRFANKAKETMIAVSDFPDWNAKSRFLDAGEMMFAVAIGYDWLYSQLSSEEEKKIREALLEKGINWGLKAYAEKNPAAPSLGFPWWATNWNEVCNGGVLAAVLATAEHYPEQAQALLNTIIPSLKMGLDAYKPDGASAEGPIYWSYGITYRILAQEMLNSAFGQDYGLSSDAVLERTPWYRFAIEGFSGEGFNYGDAVEDQGYTPAYAWFGNRYKQDLIIDAARGQMQKALARSAEGKAWGRIRSLSAVICAVVSTSG
;
A
#
# COMPACT_ATOMS: atom_id res chain seq x y z
N MET A 1 -47.16 -6.40 34.17
CA MET A 1 -46.25 -6.04 33.06
C MET A 1 -46.96 -6.39 31.76
N ASN A 2 -47.23 -5.42 30.88
CA ASN A 2 -47.95 -5.62 29.62
C ASN A 2 -47.12 -6.54 28.69
N ARG A 3 -47.78 -7.46 27.96
CA ARG A 3 -47.17 -8.34 26.95
C ARG A 3 -46.28 -7.57 25.95
N THR A 4 -46.58 -6.31 25.65
CA THR A 4 -45.75 -5.45 24.79
C THR A 4 -44.42 -5.05 25.46
N SER A 5 -44.41 -4.83 26.77
CA SER A 5 -43.19 -4.52 27.55
C SER A 5 -42.29 -5.75 27.74
N LEU A 6 -42.87 -6.94 27.81
CA LEU A 6 -42.14 -8.21 27.86
C LEU A 6 -41.52 -8.55 26.50
N ALA A 7 -42.20 -8.25 25.39
CA ALA A 7 -41.67 -8.45 24.04
C ALA A 7 -40.41 -7.60 23.80
N ILE A 8 -40.44 -6.30 24.15
CA ILE A 8 -39.27 -5.40 24.01
C ILE A 8 -38.10 -5.87 24.88
N MET A 9 -38.37 -6.36 26.09
CA MET A 9 -37.32 -6.84 27.00
C MET A 9 -36.70 -8.18 26.54
N ILE A 10 -37.47 -9.05 25.88
CA ILE A 10 -36.98 -10.31 25.30
C ILE A 10 -36.17 -10.06 24.01
N THR A 11 -36.50 -9.07 23.19
CA THR A 11 -35.66 -8.70 22.03
C THR A 11 -34.29 -8.14 22.47
N SER A 12 -34.22 -7.45 23.61
CA SER A 12 -32.97 -6.96 24.18
C SER A 12 -32.06 -8.06 24.73
N ILE A 13 -32.61 -9.22 25.11
CA ILE A 13 -31.86 -10.35 25.70
C ILE A 13 -31.25 -11.26 24.62
N PHE A 14 -31.74 -11.21 23.37
CA PHE A 14 -31.14 -11.94 22.24
C PHE A 14 -30.04 -11.17 21.49
N MET A 15 -29.65 -9.98 21.95
CA MET A 15 -28.48 -9.24 21.44
C MET A 15 -27.23 -9.40 22.31
N ILE A 16 -27.02 -10.57 22.92
CA ILE A 16 -25.80 -10.85 23.70
C ILE A 16 -24.92 -11.84 22.92
N ASN A 17 -24.46 -11.35 21.78
CA ASN A 17 -23.03 -11.35 21.50
C ASN A 17 -22.83 -10.17 20.56
N PRO A 18 -22.76 -8.92 21.07
CA PRO A 18 -22.14 -7.89 20.25
C PRO A 18 -20.75 -8.43 20.01
N ALA A 19 -20.46 -8.89 18.79
CA ALA A 19 -19.10 -9.01 18.34
C ALA A 19 -18.55 -7.59 18.46
N GLN A 20 -17.94 -7.30 19.61
CA GLN A 20 -17.33 -6.02 19.84
C GLN A 20 -16.23 -5.94 18.79
N ALA A 21 -16.27 -4.91 17.95
CA ALA A 21 -15.23 -4.68 16.96
C ALA A 21 -13.90 -4.59 17.71
N ALA A 22 -13.15 -5.68 17.70
CA ALA A 22 -11.88 -5.84 18.36
C ALA A 22 -10.90 -6.31 17.29
N VAL A 23 -9.66 -5.85 17.41
CA VAL A 23 -8.58 -6.37 16.57
C VAL A 23 -8.50 -7.87 16.84
N PRO A 24 -8.61 -8.74 15.82
CA PRO A 24 -8.49 -10.17 16.02
C PRO A 24 -7.17 -10.51 16.69
N GLU A 25 -7.18 -11.48 17.60
CA GLU A 25 -5.95 -12.00 18.18
C GLU A 25 -5.05 -12.57 17.08
N ALA A 26 -3.74 -12.50 17.33
CA ALA A 26 -2.78 -13.09 16.41
C ALA A 26 -3.02 -14.59 16.31
N HIS A 27 -3.01 -15.13 15.10
CA HIS A 27 -3.29 -16.53 14.89
C HIS A 27 -2.52 -17.10 13.69
N GLU A 28 -2.32 -18.41 13.73
CA GLU A 28 -1.52 -19.13 12.75
C GLU A 28 -2.30 -19.33 11.44
N PHE A 29 -1.55 -19.37 10.34
CA PHE A 29 -2.01 -19.78 9.03
C PHE A 29 -0.95 -20.68 8.40
N ASN A 30 -1.37 -21.54 7.49
CA ASN A 30 -0.45 -22.41 6.78
C ASN A 30 0.11 -21.70 5.54
N ALA A 31 1.41 -21.85 5.32
CA ALA A 31 2.02 -21.51 4.05
C ALA A 31 1.32 -22.31 2.92
N ILE A 32 1.16 -21.67 1.77
CA ILE A 32 0.79 -22.38 0.55
C ILE A 32 2.04 -22.99 -0.07
N ASN A 33 1.88 -23.95 -0.97
CA ASN A 33 3.01 -24.57 -1.67
C ASN A 33 2.74 -24.59 -3.18
N ILE A 34 2.48 -23.41 -3.74
CA ILE A 34 2.17 -23.24 -5.17
C ILE A 34 3.36 -22.68 -5.95
N PHE A 35 4.27 -21.97 -5.27
CA PHE A 35 5.48 -21.45 -5.88
C PHE A 35 6.65 -22.40 -5.61
N THR A 36 7.35 -22.76 -6.68
CA THR A 36 8.74 -23.23 -6.69
C THR A 36 9.63 -22.17 -7.34
N ARG A 37 10.95 -22.24 -7.09
CA ARG A 37 11.99 -21.41 -7.72
C ARG A 37 11.75 -21.27 -9.22
N ASP A 38 11.54 -22.40 -9.89
CA ASP A 38 11.39 -22.42 -11.35
C ASP A 38 10.04 -21.84 -11.80
N THR A 39 8.94 -22.09 -11.07
CA THR A 39 7.63 -21.52 -11.41
C THR A 39 7.58 -20.01 -11.20
N VAL A 40 8.29 -19.48 -10.18
CA VAL A 40 8.42 -18.03 -9.98
C VAL A 40 9.06 -17.42 -11.21
N ILE A 41 10.24 -17.89 -11.62
CA ILE A 41 10.95 -17.37 -12.80
C ILE A 41 10.15 -17.54 -14.09
N LYS A 42 9.49 -18.70 -14.25
CA LYS A 42 8.75 -19.01 -15.47
C LYS A 42 7.51 -18.13 -15.64
N ASN A 43 6.77 -17.90 -14.56
CA ASN A 43 5.47 -17.22 -14.62
C ASN A 43 5.59 -15.70 -14.44
N LEU A 44 6.70 -15.21 -13.89
CA LEU A 44 6.96 -13.80 -13.72
C LEU A 44 7.14 -13.12 -15.07
N LYS A 45 6.46 -12.01 -15.30
CA LYS A 45 6.73 -11.14 -16.46
C LYS A 45 8.17 -10.65 -16.41
N LYS A 46 8.88 -10.82 -17.52
CA LYS A 46 10.32 -10.53 -17.60
C LYS A 46 10.62 -9.06 -17.80
N ASP A 47 9.73 -8.36 -18.49
CA ASP A 47 9.93 -6.96 -18.82
C ASP A 47 9.55 -6.06 -17.64
N HIS A 48 10.30 -4.97 -17.50
CA HIS A 48 10.01 -3.89 -16.57
C HIS A 48 9.50 -2.67 -17.36
N PRO A 49 8.55 -1.88 -16.82
CA PRO A 49 7.89 -2.05 -15.53
C PRO A 49 6.86 -3.18 -15.52
N ARG A 50 6.74 -3.85 -14.38
CA ARG A 50 5.76 -4.94 -14.14
C ARG A 50 5.04 -4.81 -12.81
N LEU A 51 5.39 -3.85 -11.94
CA LEU A 51 4.69 -3.59 -10.68
C LEU A 51 3.68 -2.46 -10.86
N LEU A 52 2.40 -2.77 -10.61
CA LEU A 52 1.23 -1.87 -10.70
C LEU A 52 0.91 -1.35 -12.11
N MET A 53 1.90 -1.09 -12.95
CA MET A 53 1.72 -0.72 -14.34
C MET A 53 2.76 -1.37 -15.25
N ASN A 54 2.33 -1.67 -16.47
CA ASN A 54 3.17 -2.08 -17.59
C ASN A 54 3.14 -1.01 -18.72
N GLU A 55 3.84 -1.26 -19.83
CA GLU A 55 3.88 -0.30 -20.95
C GLU A 55 2.50 0.05 -21.54
N GLU A 56 1.56 -0.90 -21.58
CA GLU A 56 0.20 -0.67 -22.07
C GLU A 56 -0.58 0.23 -21.12
N ASP A 57 -0.44 0.04 -19.81
CA ASP A 57 -1.05 0.89 -18.78
C ASP A 57 -0.52 2.33 -18.88
N ILE A 58 0.79 2.50 -19.08
CA ILE A 58 1.42 3.82 -19.29
C ILE A 58 0.85 4.50 -20.55
N LYS A 59 0.69 3.75 -21.66
CA LYS A 59 0.06 4.27 -22.89
C LYS A 59 -1.40 4.66 -22.65
N SER A 60 -2.14 3.85 -21.90
CA SER A 60 -3.53 4.09 -21.51
C SER A 60 -3.66 5.38 -20.68
N ILE A 61 -2.85 5.53 -19.63
CA ILE A 61 -2.83 6.75 -18.78
C ILE A 61 -2.53 7.99 -19.64
N LYS A 62 -1.54 7.93 -20.54
CA LYS A 62 -1.22 9.04 -21.46
C LYS A 62 -2.37 9.39 -22.40
N ALA A 63 -3.13 8.39 -22.86
CA ALA A 63 -4.29 8.61 -23.71
C ALA A 63 -5.45 9.22 -22.91
N GLN A 64 -5.75 8.67 -21.73
CA GLN A 64 -6.80 9.17 -20.84
C GLN A 64 -6.52 10.60 -20.40
N ALA A 65 -5.28 10.96 -20.08
CA ALA A 65 -4.90 12.33 -19.74
C ALA A 65 -5.15 13.36 -20.87
N LYS A 66 -5.35 12.92 -22.12
CA LYS A 66 -5.72 13.80 -23.24
C LYS A 66 -7.23 13.96 -23.40
N SER A 67 -8.02 12.99 -22.95
CA SER A 67 -9.47 12.93 -23.19
C SER A 67 -10.33 13.12 -21.94
N ASP A 68 -9.80 12.83 -20.75
CA ASP A 68 -10.48 12.93 -19.45
C ASP A 68 -9.83 14.03 -18.59
N GLU A 69 -10.64 15.01 -18.18
CA GLU A 69 -10.16 16.17 -17.42
C GLU A 69 -9.71 15.79 -16.00
N GLY A 70 -10.34 14.80 -15.38
CA GLY A 70 -9.99 14.32 -14.05
C GLY A 70 -8.62 13.64 -14.06
N MET A 71 -8.40 12.74 -15.01
CA MET A 71 -7.11 12.09 -15.24
C MET A 71 -6.02 13.11 -15.60
N LYS A 72 -6.33 14.09 -16.46
CA LYS A 72 -5.39 15.17 -16.78
C LYS A 72 -4.94 15.91 -15.51
N LYS A 73 -5.89 16.35 -14.68
CA LYS A 73 -5.60 17.07 -13.43
C LYS A 73 -4.75 16.22 -12.47
N LEU A 74 -5.03 14.92 -12.40
CA LEU A 74 -4.28 13.99 -11.55
C LEU A 74 -2.83 13.83 -12.03
N VAL A 75 -2.63 13.62 -13.34
CA VAL A 75 -1.30 13.53 -13.96
C VAL A 75 -0.52 14.83 -13.80
N ASP A 76 -1.15 15.97 -14.12
CA ASP A 76 -0.52 17.29 -13.98
C ASP A 76 -0.07 17.53 -12.53
N GLU A 77 -0.88 17.13 -11.55
CA GLU A 77 -0.55 17.27 -10.13
C GLU A 77 0.61 16.37 -9.69
N VAL A 78 0.72 15.16 -10.22
CA VAL A 78 1.90 14.31 -9.97
C VAL A 78 3.15 14.95 -10.56
N VAL A 79 3.08 15.44 -11.81
CA VAL A 79 4.21 16.10 -12.48
C VAL A 79 4.63 17.38 -11.74
N ARG A 80 3.66 18.18 -11.27
CA ARG A 80 3.94 19.37 -10.46
C ARG A 80 4.68 19.03 -9.16
N ARG A 81 4.25 17.99 -8.43
CA ARG A 81 4.94 17.53 -7.20
C ARG A 81 6.34 17.01 -7.50
N ALA A 82 6.54 16.33 -8.65
CA ALA A 82 7.86 15.93 -9.10
C ALA A 82 8.76 17.15 -9.37
N GLU A 83 8.28 18.18 -10.08
CA GLU A 83 9.01 19.44 -10.29
C GLU A 83 9.41 20.15 -8.99
N GLU A 84 8.54 20.14 -7.98
CA GLU A 84 8.87 20.69 -6.65
C GLU A 84 10.00 19.88 -5.99
N SER A 85 9.91 18.56 -6.06
CA SER A 85 10.90 17.67 -5.45
C SER A 85 12.29 17.73 -6.10
N LEU A 86 12.41 18.19 -7.35
CA LEU A 86 13.71 18.40 -8.00
C LEU A 86 14.60 19.38 -7.22
N LYS A 87 13.99 20.30 -6.48
CA LYS A 87 14.69 21.32 -5.67
C LYS A 87 14.97 20.85 -4.24
N GLU A 88 14.40 19.72 -3.83
CA GLU A 88 14.60 19.21 -2.47
C GLU A 88 16.00 18.60 -2.32
N PRO A 89 16.63 18.77 -1.14
CA PRO A 89 17.90 18.13 -0.86
C PRO A 89 17.76 16.60 -0.84
N VAL A 90 18.87 15.92 -1.08
CA VAL A 90 18.98 14.46 -0.96
C VAL A 90 18.50 14.02 0.42
N ILE A 91 17.75 12.92 0.44
CA ILE A 91 17.26 12.34 1.69
C ILE A 91 18.43 11.81 2.53
N HIS A 92 18.37 12.00 3.85
CA HIS A 92 19.39 11.53 4.78
C HIS A 92 18.79 10.62 5.84
N TYR A 93 19.62 9.76 6.41
CA TYR A 93 19.22 8.86 7.48
C TYR A 93 18.88 9.68 8.73
N LYS A 94 17.61 9.62 9.14
CA LYS A 94 17.12 10.34 10.31
C LYS A 94 16.11 9.50 11.06
N LEU A 95 16.52 9.05 12.23
CA LEU A 95 15.61 8.46 13.21
C LEU A 95 14.89 9.55 13.99
N THR A 96 13.63 9.29 14.26
CA THR A 96 12.71 10.06 15.11
C THR A 96 12.13 9.13 16.17
N GLY A 97 11.26 9.62 17.05
CA GLY A 97 10.71 8.84 18.16
C GLY A 97 11.64 8.84 19.38
N ASN A 98 11.40 7.92 20.31
CA ASN A 98 12.22 7.76 21.51
C ASN A 98 13.18 6.56 21.36
N ASP A 99 14.18 6.45 22.23
CA ASP A 99 15.20 5.39 22.17
C ASP A 99 14.61 3.97 22.26
N ALA A 100 13.42 3.82 22.85
CA ALA A 100 12.72 2.54 22.98
C ALA A 100 11.93 2.15 21.72
N SER A 101 11.60 3.11 20.85
CA SER A 101 10.88 2.91 19.59
C SER A 101 11.36 3.93 18.55
N PRO A 102 12.62 3.79 18.08
CA PRO A 102 13.14 4.65 17.03
C PRO A 102 12.34 4.40 15.75
N SER A 103 12.11 5.48 14.99
CA SER A 103 11.27 5.50 13.80
C SER A 103 11.97 6.20 12.65
N LEU A 104 12.15 5.47 11.56
CA LEU A 104 12.57 5.96 10.24
C LEU A 104 11.34 6.25 9.34
N LEU A 105 10.12 6.09 9.86
CA LEU A 105 8.89 6.13 9.07
C LEU A 105 8.70 7.42 8.25
N ASP A 106 8.97 8.58 8.82
CA ASP A 106 8.85 9.86 8.09
C ASP A 106 9.83 9.93 6.92
N THR A 107 11.02 9.37 7.09
CA THR A 107 12.04 9.25 6.05
C THR A 107 11.57 8.27 4.97
N SER A 108 11.04 7.10 5.33
CA SER A 108 10.45 6.15 4.37
C SER A 108 9.31 6.77 3.56
N ARG A 109 8.41 7.52 4.20
CA ARG A 109 7.29 8.21 3.53
C ARG A 109 7.76 9.32 2.60
N LYS A 110 8.83 10.02 2.96
CA LYS A 110 9.48 11.00 2.10
C LYS A 110 10.07 10.31 0.87
N ALA A 111 10.73 9.16 1.04
CA ALA A 111 11.24 8.36 -0.06
C ALA A 111 10.11 7.89 -1.00
N ILE A 112 8.98 7.40 -0.47
CA ILE A 112 7.80 7.04 -1.29
C ILE A 112 7.39 8.23 -2.17
N LYS A 113 7.17 9.42 -1.58
CA LYS A 113 6.74 10.60 -2.34
C LYS A 113 7.71 10.94 -3.46
N ILE A 114 9.00 11.11 -3.14
CA ILE A 114 10.00 11.53 -4.12
C ILE A 114 10.15 10.47 -5.20
N ILE A 115 10.32 9.21 -4.84
CA ILE A 115 10.57 8.14 -5.81
C ILE A 115 9.35 7.93 -6.72
N LEU A 116 8.15 7.76 -6.17
CA LEU A 116 6.96 7.48 -6.99
C LEU A 116 6.57 8.67 -7.87
N ASP A 117 6.58 9.90 -7.34
CA ASP A 117 6.18 11.07 -8.12
C ASP A 117 7.14 11.29 -9.30
N ASN A 118 8.45 11.15 -9.08
CA ASN A 118 9.45 11.32 -10.13
C ASN A 118 9.49 10.13 -11.10
N ALA A 119 9.42 8.90 -10.62
CA ALA A 119 9.42 7.72 -11.50
C ALA A 119 8.19 7.69 -12.41
N PHE A 120 7.00 8.02 -11.87
CA PHE A 120 5.79 8.20 -12.66
C PHE A 120 5.94 9.33 -13.67
N SER A 121 6.43 10.50 -13.24
CA SER A 121 6.58 11.66 -14.12
C SER A 121 7.56 11.41 -15.26
N TRP A 122 8.62 10.64 -15.04
CA TRP A 122 9.49 10.14 -16.10
C TRP A 122 8.70 9.27 -17.10
N GLN A 123 7.95 8.28 -16.62
CA GLN A 123 7.17 7.39 -17.49
C GLN A 123 6.16 8.16 -18.35
N ILE A 124 5.55 9.20 -17.80
CA ILE A 124 4.57 10.02 -18.52
C ILE A 124 5.22 11.01 -19.48
N THR A 125 6.24 11.75 -19.05
CA THR A 125 6.77 12.91 -19.78
C THR A 125 8.00 12.60 -20.62
N GLY A 126 8.80 11.59 -20.24
CA GLY A 126 10.12 11.35 -20.80
C GLY A 126 11.18 12.38 -20.38
N ASP A 127 10.93 13.22 -19.37
CA ASP A 127 11.94 14.15 -18.84
C ASP A 127 12.89 13.44 -17.87
N VAL A 128 14.14 13.27 -18.31
CA VAL A 128 15.19 12.54 -17.58
C VAL A 128 15.53 13.17 -16.22
N ARG A 129 15.22 14.44 -15.98
CA ARG A 129 15.43 15.09 -14.68
C ARG A 129 14.68 14.35 -13.57
N PHE A 130 13.47 13.87 -13.85
CA PHE A 130 12.68 13.11 -12.88
C PHE A 130 13.32 11.74 -12.61
N ALA A 131 13.70 11.00 -13.66
CA ALA A 131 14.41 9.72 -13.49
C ALA A 131 15.67 9.89 -12.61
N ASN A 132 16.47 10.92 -12.88
CA ASN A 132 17.67 11.21 -12.09
C ASN A 132 17.37 11.52 -10.63
N LYS A 133 16.30 12.27 -10.32
CA LYS A 133 15.93 12.58 -8.93
C LYS A 133 15.49 11.34 -8.14
N ALA A 134 14.70 10.48 -8.77
CA ALA A 134 14.31 9.21 -8.17
C ALA A 134 15.51 8.29 -7.96
N LYS A 135 16.42 8.19 -8.95
CA LYS A 135 17.67 7.43 -8.85
C LYS A 135 18.56 7.93 -7.70
N GLU A 136 18.81 9.24 -7.64
CA GLU A 136 19.57 9.87 -6.55
C GLU A 136 19.00 9.49 -5.19
N THR A 137 17.67 9.52 -5.06
CA THR A 137 16.97 9.17 -3.82
C THR A 137 17.10 7.69 -3.48
N MET A 138 16.93 6.79 -4.46
CA MET A 138 17.09 5.34 -4.26
C MET A 138 18.52 4.97 -3.86
N ILE A 139 19.52 5.58 -4.48
CA ILE A 139 20.93 5.37 -4.11
C ILE A 139 21.20 5.86 -2.69
N ALA A 140 20.71 7.05 -2.33
CA ALA A 140 20.88 7.61 -0.99
C ALA A 140 20.27 6.72 0.11
N VAL A 141 19.05 6.21 -0.08
CA VAL A 141 18.43 5.29 0.91
C VAL A 141 19.07 3.90 0.91
N SER A 142 19.68 3.48 -0.21
CA SER A 142 20.46 2.24 -0.28
C SER A 142 21.77 2.33 0.53
N ASP A 143 22.32 3.54 0.66
CA ASP A 143 23.51 3.85 1.47
C ASP A 143 23.23 4.00 2.97
N PHE A 144 21.96 3.96 3.40
CA PHE A 144 21.62 3.95 4.82
C PHE A 144 22.17 2.68 5.50
N PRO A 145 22.54 2.75 6.79
CA PRO A 145 23.04 1.58 7.51
C PRO A 145 22.01 0.44 7.56
N ASP A 146 20.73 0.80 7.71
CA ASP A 146 19.58 -0.10 7.71
C ASP A 146 18.28 0.66 7.40
N TRP A 147 17.17 -0.05 7.25
CA TRP A 147 15.82 0.53 7.10
C TRP A 147 14.95 0.36 8.35
N ASN A 148 15.60 0.24 9.52
CA ASN A 148 15.02 0.12 10.85
C ASN A 148 14.14 -1.14 11.07
N ALA A 149 14.28 -2.17 10.23
CA ALA A 149 13.49 -3.41 10.32
C ALA A 149 13.61 -4.13 11.68
N LYS A 150 14.74 -3.97 12.37
CA LYS A 150 14.98 -4.55 13.70
C LYS A 150 14.06 -3.94 14.76
N SER A 151 13.87 -2.62 14.73
CA SER A 151 13.14 -1.88 15.77
C SER A 151 11.69 -1.66 15.40
N ARG A 152 11.42 -1.41 14.10
CA ARG A 152 10.10 -1.08 13.59
C ARG A 152 9.99 -1.46 12.11
N PHE A 153 9.48 -2.66 11.84
CA PHE A 153 9.40 -3.20 10.47
C PHE A 153 8.52 -2.37 9.53
N LEU A 154 7.55 -1.63 10.07
CA LEU A 154 6.73 -0.72 9.26
C LEU A 154 7.59 0.26 8.45
N ASP A 155 8.69 0.73 9.03
CA ASP A 155 9.61 1.67 8.37
C ASP A 155 10.30 1.04 7.18
N ALA A 156 10.74 -0.23 7.35
CA ALA A 156 11.34 -1.03 6.30
C ALA A 156 10.32 -1.43 5.22
N GLY A 157 9.09 -1.74 5.62
CA GLY A 157 7.98 -2.04 4.71
C GLY A 157 7.72 -0.89 3.73
N GLU A 158 7.55 0.32 4.25
CA GLU A 158 7.33 1.50 3.41
C GLU A 158 8.57 1.87 2.56
N MET A 159 9.79 1.69 3.10
CA MET A 159 11.02 1.93 2.34
C MET A 159 11.19 0.92 1.20
N MET A 160 10.96 -0.37 1.47
CA MET A 160 10.96 -1.43 0.46
C MET A 160 9.98 -1.11 -0.66
N PHE A 161 8.76 -0.70 -0.33
CA PHE A 161 7.76 -0.31 -1.32
C PHE A 161 8.26 0.83 -2.21
N ALA A 162 8.80 1.91 -1.62
CA ALA A 162 9.34 3.03 -2.37
C ALA A 162 10.43 2.61 -3.37
N VAL A 163 11.42 1.88 -2.86
CA VAL A 163 12.62 1.50 -3.62
C VAL A 163 12.28 0.46 -4.68
N ALA A 164 11.40 -0.50 -4.38
CA ALA A 164 10.99 -1.54 -5.34
C ALA A 164 10.20 -0.96 -6.52
N ILE A 165 9.26 -0.06 -6.26
CA ILE A 165 8.50 0.62 -7.34
C ILE A 165 9.43 1.49 -8.18
N GLY A 166 10.35 2.23 -7.56
CA GLY A 166 11.34 3.03 -8.30
C GLY A 166 12.29 2.17 -9.14
N TYR A 167 12.78 1.06 -8.59
CA TYR A 167 13.64 0.10 -9.29
C TYR A 167 12.93 -0.46 -10.52
N ASP A 168 11.67 -0.89 -10.35
CA ASP A 168 10.86 -1.46 -11.43
C ASP A 168 10.56 -0.43 -12.52
N TRP A 169 10.10 0.76 -12.14
CA TRP A 169 9.70 1.80 -13.08
C TRP A 169 10.86 2.51 -13.76
N LEU A 170 12.06 2.48 -13.18
CA LEU A 170 13.25 3.11 -13.75
C LEU A 170 14.29 2.12 -14.23
N TYR A 171 13.97 0.83 -14.30
CA TYR A 171 14.92 -0.24 -14.63
C TYR A 171 15.77 0.07 -15.86
N SER A 172 15.15 0.55 -16.95
CA SER A 172 15.84 0.92 -18.20
C SER A 172 16.75 2.15 -18.10
N GLN A 173 16.67 2.91 -17.01
CA GLN A 173 17.48 4.10 -16.74
C GLN A 173 18.60 3.86 -15.72
N LEU A 174 18.66 2.68 -15.09
CA LEU A 174 19.71 2.32 -14.14
C LEU A 174 20.95 1.82 -14.88
N SER A 175 22.14 2.28 -14.46
CA SER A 175 23.39 1.60 -14.81
C SER A 175 23.45 0.24 -14.11
N SER A 176 24.32 -0.65 -14.59
CA SER A 176 24.54 -1.96 -13.95
C SER A 176 24.96 -1.84 -12.49
N GLU A 177 25.74 -0.80 -12.15
CA GLU A 177 26.19 -0.53 -10.78
C GLU A 177 25.06 0.00 -9.91
N GLU A 178 24.24 0.91 -10.44
CA GLU A 178 23.08 1.46 -9.73
C GLU A 178 22.01 0.39 -9.48
N GLU A 179 21.68 -0.40 -10.51
CA GLU A 179 20.80 -1.57 -10.44
C GLU A 179 21.26 -2.50 -9.32
N LYS A 180 22.50 -2.96 -9.39
CA LYS A 180 23.05 -3.91 -8.43
C LYS A 180 22.98 -3.38 -7.00
N LYS A 181 23.36 -2.12 -6.79
CA LYS A 181 23.35 -1.48 -5.47
C LYS A 181 21.95 -1.42 -4.88
N ILE A 182 20.96 -1.00 -5.67
CA ILE A 182 19.57 -0.89 -5.24
C ILE A 182 18.99 -2.28 -4.94
N ARG A 183 19.25 -3.25 -5.82
CA ARG A 183 18.80 -4.63 -5.66
C ARG A 183 19.40 -5.29 -4.41
N GLU A 184 20.70 -5.11 -4.16
CA GLU A 184 21.36 -5.64 -2.96
C GLU A 184 20.82 -4.97 -1.68
N ALA A 185 20.52 -3.67 -1.71
CA ALA A 185 19.86 -3.00 -0.59
C ALA A 185 18.46 -3.57 -0.30
N LEU A 186 17.64 -3.80 -1.34
CA LEU A 186 16.33 -4.47 -1.21
C LEU A 186 16.47 -5.86 -0.56
N LEU A 187 17.48 -6.64 -0.96
CA LEU A 187 17.75 -7.95 -0.37
C LEU A 187 18.13 -7.84 1.11
N GLU A 188 19.19 -7.09 1.40
CA GLU A 188 19.85 -7.08 2.71
C GLU A 188 19.05 -6.36 3.79
N LYS A 189 18.47 -5.21 3.43
CA LYS A 189 17.78 -4.30 4.37
C LYS A 189 16.28 -4.57 4.43
N GLY A 190 15.74 -5.35 3.49
CA GLY A 190 14.32 -5.64 3.34
C GLY A 190 13.98 -7.14 3.33
N ILE A 191 14.19 -7.80 2.20
CA ILE A 191 13.74 -9.19 1.93
C ILE A 191 14.24 -10.17 3.00
N ASN A 192 15.51 -10.09 3.39
CA ASN A 192 16.08 -10.94 4.43
C ASN A 192 15.43 -10.71 5.80
N TRP A 193 14.94 -9.50 6.08
CA TRP A 193 14.15 -9.22 7.27
C TRP A 193 12.73 -9.77 7.17
N GLY A 194 12.11 -9.73 5.98
CA GLY A 194 10.84 -10.42 5.73
C GLY A 194 10.93 -11.92 6.05
N LEU A 195 12.00 -12.59 5.58
CA LEU A 195 12.25 -14.00 5.91
C LEU A 195 12.40 -14.22 7.42
N LYS A 196 13.10 -13.32 8.13
CA LYS A 196 13.21 -13.38 9.60
C LYS A 196 11.85 -13.23 10.29
N ALA A 197 10.97 -12.36 9.78
CA ALA A 197 9.62 -12.19 10.34
C ALA A 197 8.78 -13.46 10.19
N TYR A 198 8.85 -14.14 9.05
CA TYR A 198 8.16 -15.42 8.87
C TYR A 198 8.80 -16.60 9.62
N ALA A 199 10.07 -16.47 10.03
CA ALA A 199 10.73 -17.42 10.90
C ALA A 199 10.49 -17.15 12.40
N GLU A 200 9.96 -15.97 12.76
CA GLU A 200 9.63 -15.60 14.12
C GLU A 200 8.37 -16.32 14.59
N LYS A 201 8.50 -17.06 15.70
CA LYS A 201 7.42 -17.89 16.26
C LYS A 201 6.66 -17.19 17.38
N ASN A 202 7.11 -16.02 17.83
CA ASN A 202 6.40 -15.21 18.80
C ASN A 202 5.59 -14.10 18.10
N PRO A 203 4.25 -14.21 18.02
CA PRO A 203 3.42 -13.16 17.43
C PRO A 203 3.51 -11.82 18.15
N ALA A 204 3.91 -11.81 19.44
CA ALA A 204 4.13 -10.60 20.21
C ALA A 204 5.52 -9.96 20.00
N ALA A 205 6.34 -10.48 19.09
CA ALA A 205 7.63 -9.89 18.74
C ALA A 205 7.42 -8.46 18.19
N PRO A 206 7.94 -7.39 18.86
CA PRO A 206 7.52 -6.01 18.60
C PRO A 206 7.72 -5.52 17.16
N SER A 207 8.73 -6.04 16.45
CA SER A 207 9.00 -5.65 15.06
C SER A 207 8.68 -6.77 14.04
N LEU A 208 8.74 -8.04 14.46
CA LEU A 208 8.70 -9.19 13.53
C LEU A 208 7.37 -9.96 13.58
N GLY A 209 6.45 -9.60 14.48
CA GLY A 209 5.18 -10.30 14.67
C GLY A 209 4.11 -10.04 13.61
N PHE A 210 4.28 -9.04 12.73
CA PHE A 210 3.28 -8.61 11.75
C PHE A 210 2.64 -9.71 10.89
N PRO A 211 3.33 -10.83 10.52
CA PRO A 211 2.70 -11.84 9.68
C PRO A 211 1.46 -12.46 10.31
N TRP A 212 1.37 -12.46 11.64
CA TRP A 212 0.36 -13.17 12.43
C TRP A 212 -0.82 -12.31 12.88
N TRP A 213 -0.78 -10.99 12.65
CA TRP A 213 -1.82 -10.08 13.11
C TRP A 213 -2.77 -9.65 11.98
N ALA A 214 -4.07 -9.69 12.23
CA ALA A 214 -5.05 -9.10 11.33
C ALA A 214 -5.19 -7.60 11.62
N THR A 215 -4.22 -6.81 11.15
CA THR A 215 -4.07 -5.36 11.38
C THR A 215 -3.50 -4.68 10.14
N ASN A 216 -3.55 -3.35 10.06
CA ASN A 216 -2.82 -2.61 9.01
C ASN A 216 -1.33 -2.97 8.98
N TRP A 217 -0.75 -3.36 10.12
CA TRP A 217 0.67 -3.72 10.21
C TRP A 217 1.01 -4.90 9.30
N ASN A 218 0.10 -5.87 9.16
CA ASN A 218 0.25 -6.98 8.23
C ASN A 218 0.25 -6.50 6.78
N GLU A 219 -0.79 -5.75 6.39
CA GLU A 219 -0.99 -5.26 5.03
C GLU A 219 0.20 -4.45 4.53
N VAL A 220 0.65 -3.48 5.33
CA VAL A 220 1.71 -2.54 4.97
C VAL A 220 3.04 -3.26 4.86
N CYS A 221 3.39 -4.08 5.86
CA CYS A 221 4.67 -4.79 5.86
C CYS A 221 4.73 -5.83 4.74
N ASN A 222 3.65 -6.62 4.56
CA ASN A 222 3.57 -7.58 3.46
C ASN A 222 3.58 -6.89 2.09
N GLY A 223 2.88 -5.76 1.93
CA GLY A 223 2.89 -4.99 0.69
C GLY A 223 4.30 -4.52 0.30
N GLY A 224 5.09 -4.04 1.27
CA GLY A 224 6.48 -3.68 1.06
C GLY A 224 7.39 -4.85 0.69
N VAL A 225 7.32 -5.95 1.46
CA VAL A 225 8.12 -7.15 1.18
C VAL A 225 7.76 -7.73 -0.19
N LEU A 226 6.47 -7.81 -0.51
CA LEU A 226 5.98 -8.31 -1.79
C LEU A 226 6.49 -7.47 -2.95
N ALA A 227 6.45 -6.13 -2.85
CA ALA A 227 7.01 -5.25 -3.87
C ALA A 227 8.50 -5.56 -4.13
N ALA A 228 9.30 -5.66 -3.06
CA ALA A 228 10.73 -5.96 -3.17
C ALA A 228 11.00 -7.34 -3.79
N VAL A 229 10.23 -8.36 -3.38
CA VAL A 229 10.32 -9.72 -3.92
C VAL A 229 9.97 -9.74 -5.40
N LEU A 230 8.85 -9.14 -5.80
CA LEU A 230 8.42 -9.15 -7.20
C LEU A 230 9.34 -8.32 -8.10
N ALA A 231 9.92 -7.23 -7.58
CA ALA A 231 10.86 -6.40 -8.32
C ALA A 231 12.17 -7.15 -8.64
N THR A 232 12.60 -8.11 -7.82
CA THR A 232 13.95 -8.70 -7.87
C THR A 232 13.96 -10.23 -7.98
N ALA A 233 12.81 -10.85 -8.23
CA ALA A 233 12.64 -12.30 -8.16
C ALA A 233 13.55 -13.09 -9.13
N GLU A 234 13.92 -12.53 -10.28
CA GLU A 234 14.90 -13.13 -11.20
C GLU A 234 16.30 -13.30 -10.60
N HIS A 235 16.65 -12.44 -9.66
CA HIS A 235 17.94 -12.48 -8.98
C HIS A 235 17.90 -13.33 -7.70
N TYR A 236 16.73 -13.40 -7.05
CA TYR A 236 16.55 -14.04 -5.74
C TYR A 236 15.38 -15.03 -5.72
N PRO A 237 15.35 -16.05 -6.60
CA PRO A 237 14.17 -16.89 -6.77
C PRO A 237 13.89 -17.81 -5.58
N GLU A 238 14.89 -18.13 -4.75
CA GLU A 238 14.68 -18.92 -3.52
C GLU A 238 13.94 -18.11 -2.45
N GLN A 239 14.37 -16.86 -2.23
CA GLN A 239 13.71 -15.92 -1.33
C GLN A 239 12.30 -15.59 -1.83
N ALA A 240 12.15 -15.38 -3.15
CA ALA A 240 10.86 -15.13 -3.77
C ALA A 240 9.91 -16.31 -3.59
N GLN A 241 10.36 -17.54 -3.83
CA GLN A 241 9.57 -18.74 -3.57
C GLN A 241 9.10 -18.80 -2.12
N ALA A 242 10.03 -18.65 -1.16
CA ALA A 242 9.72 -18.77 0.25
C ALA A 242 8.69 -17.72 0.69
N LEU A 243 8.90 -16.46 0.31
CA LEU A 243 8.05 -15.36 0.74
C LEU A 243 6.70 -15.34 0.02
N LEU A 244 6.61 -15.66 -1.27
CA LEU A 244 5.30 -15.71 -1.96
C LEU A 244 4.38 -16.77 -1.33
N ASN A 245 4.95 -17.92 -0.94
CA ASN A 245 4.22 -18.99 -0.28
C ASN A 245 3.74 -18.64 1.14
N THR A 246 4.30 -17.62 1.80
CA THR A 246 3.89 -17.21 3.16
C THR A 246 3.13 -15.88 3.18
N ILE A 247 3.48 -14.93 2.32
CA ILE A 247 2.83 -13.62 2.20
C ILE A 247 1.39 -13.75 1.75
N ILE A 248 1.10 -14.54 0.72
CA ILE A 248 -0.27 -14.67 0.20
C ILE A 248 -1.24 -15.20 1.27
N PRO A 249 -0.96 -16.31 2.00
CA PRO A 249 -1.86 -16.74 3.07
C PRO A 249 -1.88 -15.78 4.27
N SER A 250 -0.78 -15.12 4.61
CA SER A 250 -0.74 -14.08 5.66
C SER A 250 -1.67 -12.91 5.31
N LEU A 251 -1.63 -12.45 4.06
CA LEU A 251 -2.57 -11.47 3.54
C LEU A 251 -4.01 -12.04 3.59
N LYS A 252 -4.28 -13.27 3.17
CA LYS A 252 -5.67 -13.81 3.30
C LYS A 252 -6.18 -13.77 4.74
N MET A 253 -5.33 -14.08 5.71
CA MET A 253 -5.63 -13.93 7.14
C MET A 253 -5.84 -12.46 7.54
N GLY A 254 -5.03 -11.53 7.03
CA GLY A 254 -5.16 -10.09 7.32
C GLY A 254 -6.56 -9.52 7.07
N LEU A 255 -7.34 -10.10 6.15
CA LEU A 255 -8.71 -9.69 5.88
C LEU A 255 -9.69 -9.93 7.03
N ASP A 256 -9.32 -10.77 8.00
CA ASP A 256 -10.12 -11.01 9.20
C ASP A 256 -10.28 -9.71 10.03
N ALA A 257 -9.38 -8.73 9.85
CA ALA A 257 -9.47 -7.40 10.44
C ALA A 257 -10.72 -6.62 10.03
N TYR A 258 -11.31 -6.99 8.90
CA TYR A 258 -12.47 -6.33 8.30
C TYR A 258 -13.74 -7.18 8.39
N LYS A 259 -13.66 -8.43 8.86
CA LYS A 259 -14.80 -9.35 8.83
C LYS A 259 -15.77 -9.14 10.01
N PRO A 260 -17.06 -9.49 9.82
CA PRO A 260 -17.68 -10.01 8.59
C PRO A 260 -18.29 -8.92 7.68
N ASP A 261 -18.38 -7.69 8.14
CA ASP A 261 -19.20 -6.62 7.55
C ASP A 261 -18.39 -5.53 6.84
N GLY A 262 -17.07 -5.54 6.98
CA GLY A 262 -16.15 -4.60 6.36
C GLY A 262 -15.61 -3.52 7.30
N ALA A 263 -16.06 -3.46 8.56
CA ALA A 263 -15.62 -2.45 9.52
C ALA A 263 -14.21 -2.73 10.05
N SER A 264 -13.42 -1.68 10.25
CA SER A 264 -12.09 -1.80 10.87
C SER A 264 -12.14 -1.46 12.35
N ALA A 265 -11.68 -2.37 13.21
CA ALA A 265 -11.52 -2.09 14.64
C ALA A 265 -10.44 -1.03 14.92
N GLU A 266 -9.49 -0.83 14.00
CA GLU A 266 -8.42 0.18 14.12
C GLU A 266 -8.89 1.60 13.79
N GLY A 267 -10.14 1.74 13.33
CA GLY A 267 -10.69 3.00 12.88
C GLY A 267 -10.34 3.34 11.43
N PRO A 268 -10.86 4.46 10.93
CA PRO A 268 -10.89 4.70 9.50
C PRO A 268 -9.58 5.12 8.86
N ILE A 269 -8.70 5.79 9.60
CA ILE A 269 -7.40 6.21 9.08
C ILE A 269 -6.54 4.97 8.81
N TYR A 270 -6.54 4.02 9.73
CA TYR A 270 -5.84 2.75 9.57
C TYR A 270 -6.54 1.79 8.60
N TRP A 271 -7.87 1.87 8.48
CA TRP A 271 -8.59 1.23 7.37
C TRP A 271 -8.01 1.68 6.02
N SER A 272 -7.95 3.00 5.75
CA SER A 272 -7.40 3.51 4.50
C SER A 272 -5.94 3.11 4.31
N TYR A 273 -5.16 3.08 5.39
CA TYR A 273 -3.76 2.70 5.34
C TYR A 273 -3.57 1.24 4.93
N GLY A 274 -4.15 0.32 5.69
CA GLY A 274 -4.02 -1.12 5.45
C GLY A 274 -4.66 -1.54 4.12
N ILE A 275 -5.88 -1.08 3.84
CA ILE A 275 -6.61 -1.50 2.65
C ILE A 275 -5.96 -0.98 1.35
N THR A 276 -5.25 0.16 1.41
CA THR A 276 -4.47 0.64 0.26
C THR A 276 -3.34 -0.34 -0.05
N TYR A 277 -2.56 -0.78 0.93
CA TYR A 277 -1.50 -1.77 0.70
C TYR A 277 -2.05 -3.15 0.31
N ARG A 278 -3.23 -3.53 0.79
CA ARG A 278 -3.96 -4.71 0.31
C ARG A 278 -4.20 -4.64 -1.20
N ILE A 279 -4.77 -3.54 -1.68
CA ILE A 279 -5.03 -3.32 -3.11
C ILE A 279 -3.72 -3.33 -3.88
N LEU A 280 -2.69 -2.61 -3.40
CA LEU A 280 -1.38 -2.60 -4.05
C LEU A 280 -0.79 -4.01 -4.16
N ALA A 281 -0.90 -4.85 -3.13
CA ALA A 281 -0.42 -6.22 -3.16
C ALA A 281 -1.14 -7.07 -4.21
N GLN A 282 -2.47 -6.94 -4.31
CA GLN A 282 -3.28 -7.62 -5.34
C GLN A 282 -2.87 -7.17 -6.75
N GLU A 283 -2.78 -5.85 -6.96
CA GLU A 283 -2.45 -5.27 -8.26
C GLU A 283 -1.03 -5.59 -8.69
N MET A 284 -0.04 -5.62 -7.76
CA MET A 284 1.32 -6.05 -8.08
C MET A 284 1.40 -7.51 -8.50
N LEU A 285 0.64 -8.41 -7.86
CA LEU A 285 0.58 -9.82 -8.27
C LEU A 285 -0.11 -9.98 -9.63
N ASN A 286 -1.24 -9.29 -9.84
CA ASN A 286 -1.93 -9.27 -11.12
C ASN A 286 -1.02 -8.76 -12.24
N SER A 287 -0.33 -7.64 -12.03
CA SER A 287 0.54 -7.06 -13.04
C SER A 287 1.76 -7.94 -13.33
N ALA A 288 2.36 -8.56 -12.31
CA ALA A 288 3.58 -9.36 -12.43
C ALA A 288 3.35 -10.81 -12.88
N PHE A 289 2.22 -11.44 -12.53
CA PHE A 289 1.91 -12.85 -12.82
C PHE A 289 0.64 -13.07 -13.63
N GLY A 290 -0.18 -12.04 -13.86
CA GLY A 290 -1.48 -12.16 -14.51
C GLY A 290 -2.62 -12.66 -13.60
N GLN A 291 -2.37 -12.81 -12.29
CA GLN A 291 -3.36 -13.21 -11.30
C GLN A 291 -2.93 -12.77 -9.89
N ASP A 292 -3.88 -12.66 -8.96
CA ASP A 292 -3.66 -12.26 -7.57
C ASP A 292 -3.71 -13.41 -6.57
N TYR A 293 -3.79 -14.65 -7.07
CA TYR A 293 -3.86 -15.88 -6.28
C TYR A 293 -5.02 -15.91 -5.27
N GLY A 294 -6.13 -15.24 -5.62
CA GLY A 294 -7.36 -15.18 -4.85
C GLY A 294 -7.34 -14.16 -3.72
N LEU A 295 -6.37 -13.23 -3.69
CA LEU A 295 -6.36 -12.15 -2.70
C LEU A 295 -7.56 -11.20 -2.82
N SER A 296 -8.20 -11.10 -4.00
CA SER A 296 -9.40 -10.30 -4.23
C SER A 296 -10.72 -11.09 -4.20
N SER A 297 -10.70 -12.33 -3.69
CA SER A 297 -11.86 -13.24 -3.72
C SER A 297 -12.76 -13.21 -2.48
N ASP A 298 -12.29 -12.62 -1.37
CA ASP A 298 -13.07 -12.58 -0.14
C ASP A 298 -14.21 -11.55 -0.24
N ALA A 299 -15.43 -11.98 0.11
CA ALA A 299 -16.63 -11.16 0.04
C ALA A 299 -16.58 -9.90 0.94
N VAL A 300 -15.71 -9.89 1.97
CA VAL A 300 -15.52 -8.70 2.81
C VAL A 300 -15.03 -7.49 2.02
N LEU A 301 -14.29 -7.72 0.93
CA LEU A 301 -13.73 -6.65 0.09
C LEU A 301 -14.82 -5.84 -0.63
N GLU A 302 -15.95 -6.45 -0.98
CA GLU A 302 -17.08 -5.73 -1.55
C GLU A 302 -17.75 -4.82 -0.51
N ARG A 303 -17.69 -5.20 0.77
CA ARG A 303 -18.40 -4.52 1.87
C ARG A 303 -17.57 -3.42 2.54
N THR A 304 -16.27 -3.66 2.69
CA THR A 304 -15.35 -2.78 3.42
C THR A 304 -15.28 -1.31 2.96
N PRO A 305 -15.43 -0.93 1.67
CA PRO A 305 -15.53 0.49 1.32
C PRO A 305 -16.74 1.19 1.96
N TRP A 306 -17.85 0.48 2.18
CA TRP A 306 -19.06 1.05 2.79
C TRP A 306 -18.87 1.42 4.26
N TYR A 307 -17.96 0.77 4.97
CA TYR A 307 -17.60 1.18 6.33
C TYR A 307 -17.05 2.60 6.34
N ARG A 308 -16.01 2.87 5.54
CA ARG A 308 -15.40 4.20 5.47
C ARG A 308 -16.38 5.24 4.92
N PHE A 309 -17.26 4.83 3.99
CA PHE A 309 -18.28 5.71 3.44
C PHE A 309 -19.34 6.09 4.48
N ALA A 310 -19.79 5.14 5.29
CA ALA A 310 -20.87 5.35 6.27
C ALA A 310 -20.46 6.26 7.43
N ILE A 311 -19.17 6.29 7.78
CA ILE A 311 -18.68 7.13 8.89
C ILE A 311 -18.27 8.53 8.43
N GLU A 312 -18.08 8.76 7.13
CA GLU A 312 -17.69 10.05 6.57
C GLU A 312 -18.94 10.88 6.29
N GLY A 313 -19.09 12.00 6.99
CA GLY A 313 -20.17 12.95 6.73
C GLY A 313 -19.99 13.66 5.40
N PHE A 314 -21.05 14.32 4.91
CA PHE A 314 -21.00 15.09 3.65
C PHE A 314 -19.93 16.20 3.63
N SER A 315 -19.48 16.69 4.79
CA SER A 315 -18.35 17.63 4.89
C SER A 315 -17.01 16.99 4.46
N GLY A 316 -16.88 15.67 4.53
CA GLY A 316 -15.62 14.93 4.45
C GLY A 316 -14.96 14.70 5.82
N GLU A 317 -15.62 15.13 6.90
CA GLU A 317 -15.21 14.84 8.28
C GLU A 317 -15.86 13.55 8.74
N GLY A 318 -15.12 12.73 9.51
CA GLY A 318 -15.57 11.42 9.93
C GLY A 318 -16.03 11.38 11.38
N PHE A 319 -17.14 10.69 11.63
CA PHE A 319 -17.53 10.19 12.96
C PHE A 319 -16.65 8.97 13.27
N ASN A 320 -15.61 9.16 14.07
CA ASN A 320 -14.52 8.19 14.17
C ASN A 320 -14.26 7.68 15.60
N TYR A 321 -13.48 6.62 15.67
CA TYR A 321 -12.99 5.96 16.87
C TYR A 321 -11.58 5.41 16.62
N GLY A 322 -10.91 4.96 17.68
CA GLY A 322 -9.51 4.52 17.62
C GLY A 322 -8.56 5.69 17.42
N ASP A 323 -7.33 5.39 16.99
CA ASP A 323 -6.33 6.39 16.64
C ASP A 323 -6.68 7.03 15.29
N ALA A 324 -7.61 7.98 15.33
CA ALA A 324 -8.18 8.63 14.16
C ALA A 324 -8.17 10.16 14.26
N VAL A 325 -8.57 10.82 13.18
CA VAL A 325 -8.77 12.27 13.10
C VAL A 325 -10.08 12.57 12.42
N GLU A 326 -10.64 13.76 12.64
CA GLU A 326 -11.87 14.21 11.97
C GLU A 326 -11.67 14.29 10.45
N ASP A 327 -10.58 14.93 9.98
CA ASP A 327 -10.24 14.99 8.56
C ASP A 327 -9.76 13.62 8.04
N GLN A 328 -10.70 12.89 7.49
CA GLN A 328 -10.52 11.56 6.92
C GLN A 328 -9.56 11.59 5.72
N GLY A 329 -9.48 12.72 5.01
CA GLY A 329 -8.60 12.92 3.86
C GLY A 329 -8.94 12.03 2.66
N TYR A 330 -8.09 12.07 1.66
CA TYR A 330 -8.21 11.26 0.44
C TYR A 330 -7.84 9.79 0.67
N THR A 331 -8.59 8.85 0.09
CA THR A 331 -8.18 7.44 -0.04
C THR A 331 -8.19 6.97 -1.50
N PRO A 332 -7.09 6.39 -2.03
CA PRO A 332 -7.09 5.80 -3.36
C PRO A 332 -7.94 4.52 -3.44
N ALA A 333 -8.26 3.90 -2.30
CA ALA A 333 -8.99 2.64 -2.26
C ALA A 333 -10.41 2.74 -2.84
N TYR A 334 -11.09 3.88 -2.68
CA TYR A 334 -12.44 4.06 -3.22
C TYR A 334 -12.49 3.95 -4.73
N ALA A 335 -11.51 4.52 -5.45
CA ALA A 335 -11.48 4.43 -6.90
C ALA A 335 -11.40 2.96 -7.35
N TRP A 336 -10.56 2.15 -6.69
CA TRP A 336 -10.44 0.72 -6.99
C TRP A 336 -11.70 -0.06 -6.66
N PHE A 337 -12.22 0.08 -5.42
CA PHE A 337 -13.40 -0.65 -4.97
C PHE A 337 -14.64 -0.30 -5.79
N GLY A 338 -14.85 0.99 -6.03
CA GLY A 338 -15.96 1.51 -6.81
C GLY A 338 -15.95 0.92 -8.23
N ASN A 339 -14.81 0.94 -8.89
CA ASN A 339 -14.66 0.36 -10.24
C ASN A 339 -14.82 -1.16 -10.24
N ARG A 340 -14.14 -1.87 -9.33
CA ARG A 340 -14.16 -3.34 -9.29
C ARG A 340 -15.56 -3.90 -9.02
N TYR A 341 -16.25 -3.35 -8.03
CA TYR A 341 -17.55 -3.86 -7.58
C TYR A 341 -18.75 -3.08 -8.17
N LYS A 342 -18.49 -2.15 -9.10
CA LYS A 342 -19.51 -1.32 -9.77
C LYS A 342 -20.42 -0.60 -8.75
N GLN A 343 -19.79 0.05 -7.78
CA GLN A 343 -20.46 0.77 -6.68
C GLN A 343 -20.45 2.27 -6.96
N ASP A 344 -21.48 2.78 -7.64
CA ASP A 344 -21.54 4.17 -8.14
C ASP A 344 -21.32 5.22 -7.03
N LEU A 345 -21.91 5.04 -5.84
CA LEU A 345 -21.72 5.97 -4.72
C LEU A 345 -20.27 6.02 -4.22
N ILE A 346 -19.56 4.89 -4.27
CA ILE A 346 -18.14 4.82 -3.90
C ILE A 346 -17.27 5.47 -4.99
N ILE A 347 -17.63 5.30 -6.28
CA ILE A 347 -16.97 5.99 -7.40
C ILE A 347 -17.13 7.51 -7.25
N ASP A 348 -18.33 7.98 -6.96
CA ASP A 348 -18.60 9.41 -6.79
C ASP A 348 -17.90 9.98 -5.56
N ALA A 349 -17.85 9.22 -4.45
CA ALA A 349 -17.04 9.58 -3.29
C ALA A 349 -15.55 9.69 -3.64
N ALA A 350 -15.00 8.75 -4.42
CA ALA A 350 -13.61 8.80 -4.89
C ALA A 350 -13.33 10.09 -5.69
N ARG A 351 -14.22 10.42 -6.64
CA ARG A 351 -14.11 11.64 -7.46
C ARG A 351 -14.19 12.90 -6.61
N GLY A 352 -15.13 12.97 -5.68
CA GLY A 352 -15.28 14.11 -4.77
C GLY A 352 -14.07 14.30 -3.86
N GLN A 353 -13.53 13.22 -3.28
CA GLN A 353 -12.31 13.28 -2.49
C GLN A 353 -11.11 13.70 -3.33
N MET A 354 -10.97 13.19 -4.55
CA MET A 354 -9.89 13.58 -5.47
C MET A 354 -9.94 15.08 -5.77
N GLN A 355 -11.11 15.63 -6.07
CA GLN A 355 -11.28 17.06 -6.33
C GLN A 355 -10.89 17.92 -5.11
N LYS A 356 -11.35 17.54 -3.90
CA LYS A 356 -10.95 18.20 -2.65
C LYS A 356 -9.44 18.14 -2.43
N ALA A 357 -8.82 16.99 -2.72
CA ALA A 357 -7.39 16.78 -2.53
C ALA A 357 -6.55 17.61 -3.52
N LEU A 358 -6.96 17.68 -4.78
CA LEU A 358 -6.36 18.56 -5.79
C LEU A 358 -6.44 20.04 -5.38
N ALA A 359 -7.60 20.49 -4.89
CA ALA A 359 -7.77 21.86 -4.40
C ALA A 359 -6.87 22.18 -3.20
N ARG A 360 -6.76 21.26 -2.22
CA ARG A 360 -5.81 21.39 -1.10
C ARG A 360 -4.36 21.48 -1.59
N SER A 361 -3.99 20.65 -2.55
CA SER A 361 -2.63 20.65 -3.10
C SER A 361 -2.25 21.97 -3.75
N ALA A 362 -3.19 22.59 -4.48
CA ALA A 362 -2.99 23.90 -5.09
C ALA A 362 -2.74 25.02 -4.06
N GLU A 363 -3.17 24.83 -2.80
CA GLU A 363 -2.90 25.72 -1.67
C GLU A 363 -1.63 25.33 -0.87
N GLY A 364 -0.84 24.37 -1.36
CA GLY A 364 0.33 23.84 -0.66
C GLY A 364 -0.01 22.95 0.56
N LYS A 365 -1.26 22.49 0.66
CA LYS A 365 -1.73 21.61 1.74
C LYS A 365 -1.67 20.14 1.33
N ALA A 366 -1.50 19.25 2.31
CA ALA A 366 -1.49 17.81 2.05
C ALA A 366 -2.90 17.29 1.65
N TRP A 367 -2.91 16.22 0.85
CA TRP A 367 -4.15 15.51 0.45
C TRP A 367 -4.87 14.81 1.61
N GLY A 368 -4.18 14.63 2.74
CA GLY A 368 -4.69 14.01 3.96
C GLY A 368 -3.57 13.83 4.99
N ARG A 369 -3.91 13.29 6.16
CA ARG A 369 -2.94 13.08 7.26
C ARG A 369 -1.94 11.95 6.97
N ILE A 370 -2.36 10.92 6.25
CA ILE A 370 -1.45 9.89 5.71
C ILE A 370 -0.88 10.41 4.39
N ARG A 371 0.39 10.81 4.44
CA ARG A 371 1.00 11.62 3.40
C ARG A 371 1.58 10.81 2.22
N SER A 372 1.78 9.49 2.33
CA SER A 372 2.66 8.74 1.44
C SER A 372 2.02 8.22 0.14
N LEU A 373 0.71 7.92 0.11
CA LEU A 373 0.10 7.14 -0.98
C LEU A 373 -1.16 7.85 -1.48
N SER A 374 -1.07 8.65 -2.54
CA SER A 374 -2.25 9.41 -3.01
C SER A 374 -2.35 9.49 -4.53
N ALA A 375 -1.77 10.50 -5.18
CA ALA A 375 -2.13 10.79 -6.57
C ALA A 375 -1.58 9.77 -7.58
N VAL A 376 -0.31 9.33 -7.44
CA VAL A 376 0.28 8.30 -8.32
C VAL A 376 -0.52 7.00 -8.25
N ILE A 377 -0.83 6.55 -7.05
CA ILE A 377 -1.56 5.29 -6.83
C ILE A 377 -2.98 5.40 -7.34
N CYS A 378 -3.65 6.56 -7.17
CA CYS A 378 -4.93 6.80 -7.82
C CYS A 378 -4.83 6.66 -9.35
N ALA A 379 -3.83 7.29 -9.97
CA ALA A 379 -3.69 7.30 -11.42
C ALA A 379 -3.47 5.88 -11.97
N VAL A 380 -2.69 5.07 -11.26
CA VAL A 380 -2.40 3.69 -11.67
C VAL A 380 -3.59 2.78 -11.38
N VAL A 381 -4.07 2.77 -10.14
CA VAL A 381 -5.08 1.79 -9.67
C VAL A 381 -6.49 2.07 -10.22
N SER A 382 -6.82 3.32 -10.57
CA SER A 382 -8.11 3.65 -11.21
C SER A 382 -8.25 3.06 -12.61
N THR A 383 -7.14 2.71 -13.27
CA THR A 383 -7.16 2.10 -14.61
C THR A 383 -7.27 0.58 -14.59
N SER A 384 -7.09 -0.05 -13.43
CA SER A 384 -7.00 -1.52 -13.27
C SER A 384 -8.30 -2.20 -12.83
N GLY A 385 -9.38 -1.45 -12.56
CA GLY A 385 -10.63 -1.93 -11.94
C GLY A 385 -11.85 -2.07 -12.84
#